data_AF-A0A197JUU2-F1
#
_entry.id   AF-A0A197JUU2-F1
#
_cell.length_a   1.000
_cell.length_b   1.000
_cell.length_c   1.000
_cell.angle_alpha   90.00
_cell.angle_beta   90.00
_cell.angle_gamma   90.00
#
_symmetry.space_group_name_H-M   'P 1'
#
loop_
_entity.id
_entity.type
_entity.pdbx_description
1 polymer ?
#
loop_
_entity_poly.entity_id
_entity_poly.type
_entity_poly.pdbx_seq_one_letter_code
_entity_poly.pdbx_strand_id
1 'polypeptide(L)'
;MSERKLPMDKSERLLNELLKIPVNTICCDCGAANPNWASYSLGCFLCVRCCSVHRKMGTHISKVKSVSLDSWTQDDIDVRETYSWLIDNYRHSRTQRFFFYEYDAWLSK
;
A
#
# COMPACT_ATOMS: atom_id res chain seq x y z
N MET A 1 -11.84 19.09 8.26
CA MET A 1 -10.88 18.75 9.34
C MET A 1 -9.51 18.92 8.72
N SER A 2 -8.61 19.73 9.31
CA SER A 2 -7.27 19.91 8.74
C SER A 2 -6.45 18.64 8.97
N GLU A 3 -5.95 18.05 7.88
CA GLU A 3 -5.11 16.86 7.96
C GLU A 3 -3.83 17.18 8.74
N ARG A 4 -3.61 16.50 9.87
CA ARG A 4 -2.39 16.69 10.67
C ARG A 4 -1.23 15.96 10.00
N LYS A 5 -0.40 16.72 9.28
CA LYS A 5 0.89 16.26 8.77
C LYS A 5 1.78 15.81 9.91
N LEU A 6 2.38 14.65 9.76
CA LEU A 6 3.40 14.14 10.67
C LEU A 6 4.77 14.72 10.28
N PRO A 7 5.65 14.99 11.26
CA PRO A 7 7.06 15.22 10.99
C PRO A 7 7.64 14.07 10.15
N MET A 8 8.49 14.40 9.18
CA MET A 8 9.00 13.43 8.19
C MET A 8 9.75 12.26 8.85
N ASP A 9 10.53 12.54 9.89
CA ASP A 9 11.23 11.55 10.70
C ASP A 9 10.27 10.60 11.44
N LYS A 10 9.14 11.13 11.94
CA LYS A 10 8.11 10.33 12.61
C LYS A 10 7.40 9.42 11.62
N SER A 11 6.99 9.95 10.46
CA SER A 11 6.35 9.13 9.43
C SER A 11 7.27 8.03 8.89
N GLU A 12 8.53 8.37 8.63
CA GLU A 12 9.52 7.41 8.14
C GLU A 12 9.76 6.28 9.14
N ARG A 13 9.95 6.60 10.44
CA ARG A 13 10.07 5.60 11.50
C ARG A 13 8.86 4.67 11.54
N LEU A 14 7.66 5.24 11.55
CA LEU A 14 6.44 4.43 11.58
C LEU A 14 6.42 3.50 10.36
N LEU A 15 6.58 4.01 9.15
CA LEU A 15 6.49 3.21 7.92
C LEU A 15 7.56 2.11 7.87
N ASN A 16 8.77 2.39 8.34
CA ASN A 16 9.82 1.38 8.49
C ASN A 16 9.43 0.26 9.48
N GLU A 17 8.70 0.55 10.56
CA GLU A 17 8.16 -0.50 11.43
C GLU A 17 7.18 -1.42 10.71
N LEU A 18 6.41 -0.93 9.73
CA LEU A 18 5.55 -1.83 8.92
C LEU A 18 6.34 -2.71 7.99
N LEU A 19 7.40 -2.16 7.40
CA LEU A 19 8.24 -2.90 6.47
C LEU A 19 8.97 -4.06 7.16
N LYS A 20 8.99 -4.11 8.50
CA LYS A 20 9.45 -5.28 9.27
C LYS A 20 8.44 -6.42 9.28
N ILE A 21 7.16 -6.16 9.02
CA ILE A 21 6.14 -7.21 8.92
C ILE A 21 6.44 -8.02 7.66
N PRO A 22 6.62 -9.36 7.73
CA PRO A 22 7.09 -10.17 6.61
C PRO A 22 6.32 -9.95 5.30
N VAL A 23 5.00 -9.76 5.39
CA VAL A 23 4.15 -9.53 4.21
C VAL A 23 4.42 -8.20 3.50
N ASN A 24 4.89 -7.20 4.24
CA ASN A 24 5.18 -5.86 3.72
C ASN A 24 6.62 -5.74 3.17
N THR A 25 7.47 -6.75 3.38
CA THR A 25 8.84 -6.77 2.85
C THR A 25 8.90 -6.98 1.33
N ILE A 26 7.75 -7.28 0.71
CA ILE A 26 7.60 -7.53 -0.73
C ILE A 26 6.51 -6.64 -1.32
N CYS A 27 6.67 -6.28 -2.59
CA CYS A 27 5.67 -5.56 -3.38
C CYS A 27 4.40 -6.40 -3.54
N CYS A 28 3.23 -5.83 -3.26
CA CYS A 28 1.95 -6.54 -3.32
C CYS A 28 1.61 -7.08 -4.71
N ASP A 29 2.05 -6.42 -5.77
CA ASP A 29 1.67 -6.79 -7.14
C ASP A 29 2.59 -7.85 -7.76
N CYS A 30 3.89 -7.75 -7.49
CA CYS A 30 4.90 -8.52 -8.23
C CYS A 30 5.91 -9.25 -7.35
N GLY A 31 5.81 -9.13 -6.02
CA GLY A 31 6.69 -9.83 -5.08
C GLY A 31 8.13 -9.31 -5.02
N ALA A 32 8.47 -8.23 -5.74
CA ALA A 32 9.79 -7.61 -5.63
C ALA A 32 10.08 -7.18 -4.19
N ALA A 33 11.28 -7.50 -3.69
CA ALA A 33 11.70 -7.17 -2.33
C ALA A 33 11.86 -5.66 -2.11
N ASN A 34 11.84 -5.27 -0.83
CA ASN A 34 12.13 -3.91 -0.34
C ASN A 34 11.30 -2.82 -1.06
N PRO A 35 9.96 -2.91 -1.01
CA PRO A 35 9.12 -1.85 -1.55
C PRO A 35 9.35 -0.54 -0.77
N ASN A 36 9.47 0.58 -1.49
CA ASN A 36 9.73 1.91 -0.91
C ASN A 36 8.63 2.93 -1.26
N TRP A 37 7.49 2.42 -1.71
CA TRP A 37 6.27 3.16 -2.00
C TRP A 37 5.10 2.44 -1.34
N ALA A 38 4.02 3.17 -1.09
CA ALA A 38 2.81 2.59 -0.54
C ALA A 38 1.57 3.23 -1.15
N SER A 39 0.57 2.41 -1.47
CA SER A 39 -0.78 2.89 -1.71
C SER A 39 -1.50 3.00 -0.37
N TYR A 40 -1.71 4.21 0.12
CA TYR A 40 -2.31 4.43 1.43
C TYR A 40 -3.84 4.34 1.39
N SER A 41 -4.46 4.47 0.21
CA SER A 41 -5.89 4.19 0.03
C SER A 41 -6.19 2.69 -0.03
N LEU A 42 -5.22 1.87 -0.47
CA LEU A 42 -5.36 0.41 -0.61
C LEU A 42 -4.63 -0.38 0.50
N GLY A 43 -3.84 0.29 1.34
CA GLY A 43 -3.12 -0.32 2.46
C GLY A 43 -2.03 -1.31 2.05
N CYS A 44 -1.31 -1.06 0.95
CA CYS A 44 -0.29 -1.98 0.44
C CYS A 44 1.04 -1.30 0.09
N PHE A 45 2.13 -2.08 0.10
CA PHE A 45 3.46 -1.63 -0.29
C PHE A 45 3.80 -2.02 -1.74
N LEU A 46 4.47 -1.10 -2.44
CA LEU A 46 4.74 -1.15 -3.87
C LEU A 46 6.23 -0.92 -4.16
N CYS A 47 6.75 -1.65 -5.15
CA CYS A 47 8.01 -1.28 -5.79
C CYS A 47 7.81 -0.07 -6.73
N VAL A 48 8.90 0.58 -7.14
CA VAL A 48 8.85 1.77 -8.00
C VAL A 48 8.10 1.54 -9.32
N ARG A 49 8.22 0.35 -9.90
CA ARG A 49 7.53 -0.03 -11.14
C ARG A 49 6.02 -0.09 -10.95
N CYS A 50 5.56 -0.79 -9.90
CA CYS A 50 4.14 -0.95 -9.62
C CYS A 50 3.49 0.36 -9.14
N CYS A 51 4.20 1.16 -8.34
CA CYS A 51 3.80 2.53 -8.02
C CYS A 51 3.48 3.35 -9.29
N SER A 52 4.31 3.23 -10.32
CA SER A 52 4.08 3.92 -11.60
C SER A 52 2.82 3.45 -12.32
N VAL A 53 2.44 2.18 -12.17
CA VAL A 53 1.18 1.64 -12.70
C VAL A 53 0.00 2.20 -11.90
N HIS A 54 0.07 2.15 -10.56
CA HIS A 54 -0.97 2.71 -9.68
C HIS A 54 -1.22 4.20 -9.92
N ARG A 55 -0.17 4.99 -10.21
CA ARG A 55 -0.31 6.41 -10.59
C ARG A 55 -1.14 6.60 -11.86
N LYS A 56 -1.04 5.69 -12.83
CA LYS A 56 -1.81 5.74 -14.08
C LYS A 56 -3.28 5.37 -13.91
N MET A 57 -3.63 4.62 -12.86
CA MET A 57 -5.03 4.28 -12.53
C MET A 57 -5.83 5.51 -12.10
N GLY A 58 -5.16 6.50 -11.51
CA GLY A 58 -5.79 7.71 -10.98
C GLY A 58 -6.10 7.63 -9.49
N THR A 59 -6.21 8.79 -8.86
CA THR A 59 -6.32 8.96 -7.39
C THR A 59 -7.66 8.53 -6.80
N HIS A 60 -8.68 8.34 -7.64
CA HIS A 60 -9.97 7.76 -7.24
C HIS A 60 -9.87 6.24 -7.04
N ILE A 61 -8.83 5.59 -7.57
CA ILE A 61 -8.55 4.16 -7.41
C ILE A 61 -7.44 3.95 -6.39
N SER A 62 -6.27 4.55 -6.64
CA SER A 62 -5.07 4.32 -5.83
C SER A 62 -4.36 5.64 -5.55
N LYS A 63 -4.22 5.97 -4.26
CA LYS A 63 -3.44 7.12 -3.80
C LYS A 63 -2.09 6.62 -3.28
N VAL A 64 -1.01 7.06 -3.91
CA VAL A 64 0.33 6.52 -3.68
C VAL A 64 1.28 7.59 -3.14
N LYS A 65 2.09 7.22 -2.14
CA LYS A 65 3.16 8.03 -1.56
C LYS A 65 4.43 7.22 -1.39
N SER A 66 5.58 7.87 -1.47
CA SER A 66 6.89 7.31 -1.12
C SER A 66 7.00 7.18 0.39
N VAL A 67 7.65 6.11 0.83
CA VAL A 67 7.88 5.88 2.27
C VAL A 67 8.80 6.95 2.87
N SER A 68 9.82 7.40 2.14
CA SER A 68 10.81 8.36 2.64
C SER A 68 10.77 9.74 1.98
N LEU A 69 10.16 9.89 0.80
CA LEU A 69 10.20 11.16 0.05
C LEU A 69 8.94 12.03 0.19
N ASP A 70 7.83 11.45 0.65
CA ASP A 70 6.54 12.15 0.72
C ASP A 70 6.17 12.50 2.17
N SER A 71 5.39 13.58 2.31
CA SER A 71 4.78 13.93 3.59
C SER A 71 3.56 13.07 3.87
N TRP A 72 3.52 12.49 5.07
CA TRP A 72 2.42 11.65 5.55
C TRP A 72 1.61 12.38 6.60
N THR A 73 0.32 12.08 6.65
CA THR A 73 -0.57 12.48 7.73
C THR A 73 -0.80 11.30 8.67
N GLN A 74 -1.34 11.55 9.86
CA GLN A 74 -1.72 10.45 10.75
C GLN A 74 -2.74 9.53 10.08
N ASP A 75 -3.72 10.10 9.38
CA ASP A 75 -4.80 9.33 8.74
C ASP A 75 -4.28 8.48 7.56
N ASP A 76 -3.29 8.97 6.80
CA ASP A 76 -2.65 8.18 5.74
C ASP A 76 -1.95 6.93 6.29
N ILE A 77 -1.40 7.04 7.51
CA ILE A 77 -0.68 5.97 8.19
C ILE A 77 -1.67 5.06 8.92
N ASP A 78 -2.74 5.56 9.53
CA ASP A 78 -3.68 4.76 10.34
C ASP A 78 -4.39 3.63 9.56
N VAL A 79 -4.50 3.73 8.24
CA VAL A 79 -5.02 2.65 7.35
C VAL A 79 -4.18 1.35 7.45
N ARG A 80 -3.02 1.41 8.10
CA ARG A 80 -2.07 0.32 8.40
C ARG A 80 -2.65 -0.95 9.01
N GLU A 81 -3.72 -0.87 9.78
CA GLU A 81 -4.20 -2.07 10.48
C GLU A 81 -5.08 -2.97 9.59
N THR A 82 -5.64 -2.43 8.50
CA THR A 82 -6.76 -3.10 7.82
C THR A 82 -6.33 -4.11 6.76
N TYR A 83 -5.16 -3.98 6.12
CA TYR A 83 -4.85 -4.76 4.89
C TYR A 83 -3.69 -5.75 4.99
N SER A 84 -3.01 -5.84 6.14
CA SER A 84 -2.19 -7.03 6.45
C SER A 84 -3.05 -8.31 6.48
N TRP A 85 -4.37 -8.18 6.71
CA TRP A 85 -5.37 -9.26 6.82
C TRP A 85 -5.76 -9.92 5.48
N LEU A 86 -5.71 -9.20 4.35
CA LEU A 86 -6.14 -9.76 3.06
C LEU A 86 -5.09 -10.71 2.45
N ILE A 87 -3.80 -10.49 2.72
CA ILE A 87 -2.73 -11.32 2.14
C ILE A 87 -2.58 -12.67 2.86
N ASP A 88 -2.88 -12.77 4.17
CA ASP A 88 -2.94 -14.07 4.87
C ASP A 88 -4.10 -14.95 4.35
N ASN A 89 -5.24 -14.34 4.00
CA ASN A 89 -6.36 -15.06 3.39
C ASN A 89 -6.12 -15.41 1.91
N TYR A 90 -5.41 -14.57 1.14
CA TYR A 90 -5.21 -14.77 -0.31
C TYR A 90 -4.01 -15.67 -0.67
N ARG A 91 -3.01 -15.87 0.21
CA ARG A 91 -1.92 -16.83 -0.05
C ARG A 91 -2.36 -18.28 -0.15
N HIS A 92 -3.58 -18.62 0.29
CA HIS A 92 -4.15 -19.96 0.18
C HIS A 92 -4.82 -20.25 -1.19
N SER A 93 -5.03 -19.24 -2.06
CA SER A 93 -5.53 -19.45 -3.43
C SER A 93 -4.39 -19.44 -4.44
N ARG A 94 -4.04 -20.63 -4.98
CA ARG A 94 -2.94 -20.87 -5.93
C ARG A 94 -3.17 -20.30 -7.35
N THR A 95 -3.68 -19.08 -7.49
CA THR A 95 -3.91 -18.45 -8.81
C THR A 95 -3.36 -17.04 -8.83
N GLN A 96 -2.03 -16.94 -8.92
CA GLN A 96 -1.34 -15.69 -9.25
C GLN A 96 -1.53 -15.36 -10.73
N ARG A 97 -2.61 -14.64 -11.07
CA ARG A 97 -2.68 -13.91 -12.33
C ARG A 97 -3.75 -12.81 -12.23
N PHE A 98 -3.29 -11.55 -12.26
CA PHE A 98 -4.08 -10.33 -12.46
C PHE A 98 -4.98 -9.85 -11.31
N PHE A 99 -4.42 -8.93 -10.51
CA PHE A 99 -5.16 -8.07 -9.58
C PHE A 99 -6.02 -6.98 -10.25
N PHE A 100 -6.31 -7.07 -11.56
CA PHE A 100 -7.00 -6.00 -12.29
C PHE A 100 -8.47 -6.26 -12.61
N TYR A 101 -9.00 -7.48 -12.46
CA TYR A 101 -10.36 -7.80 -12.93
C TYR A 101 -11.40 -8.17 -11.86
N GLU A 102 -11.00 -8.38 -10.59
CA GLU A 102 -11.97 -8.70 -9.53
C GLU A 102 -12.26 -7.54 -8.57
N TYR A 103 -11.50 -6.44 -8.61
CA TYR A 103 -11.75 -5.28 -7.76
C TYR A 103 -13.10 -4.60 -8.09
N ASP A 104 -13.52 -4.61 -9.36
CA ASP A 104 -14.82 -4.11 -9.82
C ASP A 104 -16.01 -4.96 -9.32
N ALA A 105 -15.79 -6.22 -8.96
CA ALA A 105 -16.84 -7.09 -8.43
C ALA A 105 -17.13 -6.86 -6.93
N TRP A 106 -16.21 -6.23 -6.20
CA TRP A 106 -16.39 -5.92 -4.78
C TRP A 106 -17.01 -4.54 -4.55
N LEU A 107 -16.76 -3.57 -5.43
CA LEU A 107 -17.34 -2.21 -5.35
C LEU A 107 -18.73 -2.07 -5.99
N SER A 108 -19.31 -3.15 -6.50
CA SER A 108 -20.64 -3.17 -7.15
C SER A 108 -21.75 -3.83 -6.30
N LYS A 109 -21.56 -3.94 -4.98
CA LYS A 109 -22.62 -4.33 -4.03
C LYS A 109 -22.76 -3.34 -2.88
#